data_AF-A0A120K8B0-F1
#
_entry.id   AF-A0A120K8B0-F1
#
_cell.length_a   1.000
_cell.length_b   1.000
_cell.length_c   1.000
_cell.angle_alpha   90.00
_cell.angle_beta   90.00
_cell.angle_gamma   90.00
#
_symmetry.space_group_name_H-M   'P 1'
#
loop_
_entity.id
_entity.type
_entity.pdbx_description
1 polymer ?
#
loop_
_entity_poly.entity_id
_entity_poly.type
_entity_poly.pdbx_seq_one_letter_code
_entity_poly.pdbx_strand_id
1 'polypeptide(L)'
;PALQSNWLVTHVICYFLSYSALSMSFSAAIVHLIRKAFVSEKQKDAVAAASESQIKKDYSFDKLAYIAVSIGYPFLTIGLITGSIWAKGAWGTYWGWDPKEMWS
;
A
#
# COMPACT_ATOMS: atom_id res chain seq x y z
N PRO A 1 24.25 -18.43 11.19
CA PRO A 1 24.19 -17.44 10.08
C PRO A 1 22.80 -16.80 9.98
N ALA A 2 22.64 -15.55 10.45
CA ALA A 2 21.35 -14.84 10.53
C ALA A 2 20.68 -14.58 9.16
N LEU A 3 21.45 -14.60 8.06
CA LEU A 3 20.99 -14.43 6.68
C LEU A 3 20.43 -15.71 6.01
N GLN A 4 20.47 -16.87 6.67
CA GLN A 4 20.05 -18.16 6.10
C GLN A 4 18.79 -18.72 6.80
N SER A 5 17.99 -17.87 7.43
CA SER A 5 16.75 -18.32 8.08
C SER A 5 15.56 -18.17 7.14
N ASN A 6 14.70 -19.19 7.07
CA ASN A 6 13.41 -19.15 6.35
C ASN A 6 12.54 -17.97 6.79
N TRP A 7 12.79 -17.45 7.99
CA TRP A 7 12.07 -16.34 8.59
C TRP A 7 12.34 -15.00 7.89
N LEU A 8 13.55 -14.78 7.37
CA LEU A 8 13.86 -13.60 6.53
C LEU A 8 13.03 -13.63 5.24
N VAL A 9 12.92 -14.81 4.62
CA VAL A 9 12.19 -14.99 3.36
C VAL A 9 10.69 -14.71 3.55
N THR A 10 10.07 -15.24 4.62
CA THR A 10 8.66 -14.97 4.94
C THR A 10 8.40 -13.48 5.15
N HIS A 11 9.27 -12.80 5.92
CA HIS A 11 9.15 -11.36 6.16
C HIS A 11 9.21 -10.54 4.87
N VAL A 12 10.22 -10.80 4.03
CA VAL A 12 10.44 -10.06 2.78
C VAL A 12 9.26 -10.25 1.82
N ILE A 13 8.75 -11.47 1.68
CA ILE A 13 7.60 -11.74 0.78
C ILE A 13 6.35 -11.02 1.28
N CYS A 14 6.05 -11.02 2.59
CA CYS A 14 4.91 -10.30 3.15
C CYS A 14 4.98 -8.79 2.86
N TYR A 15 6.17 -8.19 3.02
CA TYR A 15 6.35 -6.76 2.72
C TYR A 15 6.23 -6.44 1.23
N PHE A 16 6.83 -7.24 0.35
CA PHE A 16 6.70 -7.05 -1.09
C PHE A 16 5.24 -7.09 -1.54
N LEU A 17 4.47 -8.05 -1.02
CA LEU A 17 3.05 -8.22 -1.36
C LEU A 17 2.21 -7.03 -0.87
N SER A 18 2.47 -6.57 0.36
CA SER A 18 1.84 -5.39 0.94
C SER A 18 2.15 -4.11 0.15
N TYR A 19 3.43 -3.82 -0.11
CA TYR A 19 3.83 -2.61 -0.82
C TYR A 19 3.29 -2.58 -2.25
N SER A 20 3.23 -3.73 -2.92
CA SER A 20 2.64 -3.82 -4.26
C SER A 20 1.16 -3.46 -4.25
N ALA A 21 0.39 -3.99 -3.29
CA ALA A 21 -1.04 -3.70 -3.15
C ALA A 21 -1.30 -2.21 -2.81
N LEU A 22 -0.53 -1.64 -1.89
CA LEU A 22 -0.68 -0.22 -1.51
C LEU A 22 -0.25 0.73 -2.64
N SER A 23 0.82 0.41 -3.37
CA SER A 23 1.27 1.20 -4.53
C SER A 23 0.23 1.20 -5.66
N MET A 24 -0.45 0.08 -5.88
CA MET A 24 -1.53 -0.02 -6.86
C MET A 24 -2.74 0.82 -6.47
N SER A 25 -3.10 0.83 -5.18
CA SER A 25 -4.15 1.72 -4.67
C SER A 25 -3.79 3.20 -4.80
N PHE A 26 -2.55 3.57 -4.49
CA PHE A 26 -2.06 4.94 -4.60
C PHE A 26 -2.07 5.42 -6.05
N SER A 27 -1.63 4.58 -6.98
CA SER A 27 -1.65 4.86 -8.42
C SER A 27 -3.08 5.05 -8.94
N ALA A 28 -4.03 4.20 -8.51
CA ALA A 28 -5.45 4.34 -8.86
C ALA A 28 -6.04 5.67 -8.33
N ALA A 29 -5.70 6.06 -7.10
CA ALA A 29 -6.13 7.33 -6.51
C ALA A 29 -5.55 8.55 -7.25
N ILE A 30 -4.27 8.50 -7.66
CA ILE A 30 -3.65 9.56 -8.47
C ILE A 30 -4.38 9.73 -9.80
N VAL A 31 -4.67 8.63 -10.50
CA VAL A 31 -5.38 8.68 -11.80
C VAL A 31 -6.77 9.27 -11.64
N HIS A 32 -7.49 8.94 -10.56
CA HIS A 32 -8.79 9.52 -10.24
C HIS A 32 -8.66 11.04 -9.97
N LEU A 33 -7.70 11.45 -9.15
CA LEU A 33 -7.49 12.87 -8.82
C LEU A 33 -7.11 13.70 -10.06
N ILE A 34 -6.23 13.19 -10.92
CA ILE A 34 -5.84 13.81 -12.18
C ILE A 34 -7.07 13.98 -13.10
N ARG A 35 -7.88 12.93 -13.29
CA ARG A 35 -9.11 13.05 -14.09
C ARG A 35 -10.04 14.11 -13.54
N LYS A 36 -10.25 14.16 -12.23
CA LYS A 36 -11.07 15.18 -11.58
C LYS A 36 -10.52 16.59 -11.79
N ALA A 37 -9.20 16.77 -11.69
CA ALA A 37 -8.54 18.06 -11.87
C ALA A 37 -8.61 18.58 -13.31
N PHE A 38 -8.40 17.73 -14.32
CA PHE A 38 -8.39 18.14 -15.73
C PHE A 38 -9.78 18.25 -16.36
N VAL A 39 -10.78 17.51 -15.87
CA VAL A 39 -12.14 17.55 -16.42
C VAL A 39 -12.92 18.77 -15.92
N SER A 40 -12.54 19.38 -14.78
CA SER A 40 -13.22 20.52 -14.15
C SER A 40 -13.46 21.76 -15.04
N GLU A 41 -12.68 21.97 -16.11
CA GLU A 41 -12.80 23.13 -17.00
C GLU A 41 -13.78 22.92 -18.18
N LYS A 42 -14.07 21.67 -18.57
CA LYS A 42 -14.87 21.36 -19.79
C LYS A 42 -16.29 20.87 -19.49
N GLN A 43 -16.69 20.86 -18.22
CA GLN A 43 -17.70 19.94 -17.69
C GLN A 43 -18.81 20.72 -16.95
N LYS A 44 -19.52 21.62 -17.63
CA LYS A 44 -20.85 22.08 -17.18
C LYS A 44 -21.98 21.48 -18.04
N ASP A 45 -21.72 21.25 -19.33
CA ASP A 45 -22.76 20.77 -20.26
C ASP A 45 -22.76 19.25 -20.51
N ALA A 46 -21.61 18.57 -20.35
CA ALA A 46 -21.50 17.11 -20.47
C ALA A 46 -21.82 16.34 -19.17
N VAL A 47 -22.02 17.05 -18.04
CA VAL A 47 -22.16 16.49 -16.69
C VAL A 47 -23.40 15.62 -16.54
N ALA A 48 -24.53 15.95 -17.16
CA ALA A 48 -25.77 15.22 -16.90
C ALA A 48 -25.73 13.75 -17.40
N ALA A 49 -25.20 13.50 -18.61
CA ALA A 49 -25.07 12.16 -19.17
C ALA A 49 -23.74 11.46 -18.77
N ALA A 50 -22.68 12.23 -18.54
CA ALA A 50 -21.42 11.69 -18.06
C ALA A 50 -21.47 11.36 -16.56
N SER A 51 -22.26 12.06 -15.75
CA SER A 51 -22.33 11.85 -14.29
C SER A 51 -22.75 10.43 -13.94
N GLU A 52 -23.74 9.84 -14.62
CA GLU A 52 -24.16 8.47 -14.31
C GLU A 52 -23.08 7.43 -14.68
N SER A 53 -22.40 7.62 -15.83
CA SER A 53 -21.31 6.73 -16.25
C SER A 53 -19.99 6.97 -15.51
N GLN A 54 -19.72 8.20 -15.08
CA GLN A 54 -18.58 8.59 -14.24
C GLN A 54 -18.79 8.09 -12.80
N ILE A 55 -19.95 8.32 -12.18
CA ILE A 55 -20.27 7.77 -10.85
C ILE A 55 -20.12 6.25 -10.83
N LYS A 56 -20.60 5.56 -11.88
CA LYS A 56 -20.46 4.09 -11.98
C LYS A 56 -18.99 3.65 -12.15
N LYS A 57 -18.17 4.46 -12.82
CA LYS A 57 -16.75 4.21 -13.07
C LYS A 57 -15.87 4.56 -11.87
N ASP A 58 -16.16 5.66 -11.19
CA ASP A 58 -15.51 6.10 -9.96
C ASP A 58 -15.80 5.09 -8.85
N TYR A 59 -17.04 4.62 -8.74
CA TYR A 59 -17.39 3.50 -7.84
C TYR A 59 -16.55 2.24 -8.12
N SER A 60 -16.18 1.99 -9.39
CA SER A 60 -15.35 0.83 -9.75
C SER A 60 -13.87 1.03 -9.39
N PHE A 61 -13.30 2.22 -9.61
CA PHE A 61 -11.92 2.53 -9.22
C PHE A 61 -11.76 2.65 -7.71
N ASP A 62 -12.72 3.28 -7.03
CA ASP A 62 -12.75 3.40 -5.58
C ASP A 62 -12.94 2.04 -4.93
N LYS A 63 -13.76 1.15 -5.51
CA LYS A 63 -13.87 -0.25 -5.05
C LYS A 63 -12.56 -1.02 -5.24
N LEU A 64 -11.86 -0.82 -6.36
CA LEU A 64 -10.56 -1.46 -6.59
C LEU A 64 -9.51 -0.98 -5.58
N ALA A 65 -9.42 0.34 -5.37
CA ALA A 65 -8.54 0.94 -4.36
C ALA A 65 -8.89 0.44 -2.96
N TYR A 66 -10.17 0.41 -2.61
CA TYR A 66 -10.65 -0.09 -1.32
C TYR A 66 -10.27 -1.55 -1.09
N ILE A 67 -10.46 -2.42 -2.07
CA ILE A 67 -10.05 -3.84 -1.98
C ILE A 67 -8.52 -3.95 -1.83
N ALA A 68 -7.76 -3.19 -2.62
CA ALA A 68 -6.30 -3.19 -2.57
C ALA A 68 -5.76 -2.74 -1.19
N VAL A 69 -6.33 -1.70 -0.59
CA VAL A 69 -5.96 -1.24 0.77
C VAL A 69 -6.42 -2.23 1.83
N SER A 70 -7.64 -2.74 1.72
CA SER A 70 -8.20 -3.69 2.70
C SER A 70 -7.40 -4.99 2.78
N ILE A 71 -6.77 -5.40 1.68
CA ILE A 71 -5.86 -6.55 1.65
C ILE A 71 -4.43 -6.12 2.05
N GLY A 72 -3.93 -5.01 1.50
CA GLY A 72 -2.56 -4.56 1.75
C GLY A 72 -2.27 -4.24 3.22
N TYR A 73 -3.23 -3.62 3.93
CA TYR A 73 -3.02 -3.17 5.30
C TYR A 73 -2.81 -4.33 6.31
N PRO A 74 -3.65 -5.40 6.33
CA PRO A 74 -3.38 -6.58 7.15
C PRO A 74 -2.04 -7.26 6.83
N PHE A 75 -1.67 -7.37 5.55
CA PHE A 75 -0.38 -7.94 5.15
C PHE A 75 0.79 -7.09 5.64
N LEU A 76 0.66 -5.75 5.65
CA LEU A 76 1.64 -4.84 6.23
C LEU A 76 1.82 -5.08 7.73
N THR A 77 0.72 -5.22 8.46
CA THR A 77 0.73 -5.47 9.92
C THR A 77 1.40 -6.81 10.25
N ILE A 78 1.07 -7.87 9.50
CA ILE A 78 1.70 -9.19 9.67
C ILE A 78 3.19 -9.12 9.32
N GLY A 79 3.55 -8.40 8.26
CA GLY A 79 4.95 -8.16 7.89
C GLY A 79 5.75 -7.49 9.01
N LEU A 80 5.17 -6.47 9.64
CA LEU A 80 5.72 -5.77 10.82
C LEU A 80 5.98 -6.75 11.98
N ILE A 81 4.97 -7.52 12.37
CA ILE A 81 5.08 -8.49 13.49
C ILE A 81 6.14 -9.55 13.19
N THR A 82 6.13 -10.08 11.95
CA THR A 82 7.10 -11.09 11.49
C THR A 82 8.53 -10.52 11.49
N GLY A 83 8.67 -9.24 11.12
CA GLY A 83 9.94 -8.50 11.18
C GLY A 83 10.47 -8.35 12.59
N SER A 84 9.62 -8.02 13.56
CA SER A 84 10.02 -7.95 14.97
C SER A 84 10.51 -9.30 15.50
N ILE A 85 9.86 -10.40 15.12
CA ILE A 85 10.30 -11.76 15.50
C ILE A 85 11.65 -12.11 14.85
N TRP A 86 11.88 -11.66 13.61
CA TRP A 86 13.16 -11.83 12.94
C TRP A 86 14.28 -11.09 13.66
N ALA A 87 14.03 -9.84 14.06
CA ALA A 87 15.01 -9.01 14.76
C ALA A 87 15.54 -9.70 16.03
N LYS A 88 14.66 -10.35 16.81
CA LYS A 88 15.08 -11.15 17.96
C LYS A 88 15.99 -12.33 17.57
N GLY A 89 15.73 -12.98 16.44
CA GLY A 89 16.54 -14.10 15.95
C GLY A 89 17.89 -13.68 15.35
N ALA A 90 17.96 -12.49 14.74
CA ALA A 90 19.16 -11.99 14.07
C ALA A 90 20.09 -11.20 15.01
N TRP A 91 19.52 -10.43 15.92
CA TRP A 91 20.25 -9.47 16.76
C TRP A 91 20.05 -9.70 18.27
N GLY A 92 19.26 -10.70 18.68
CA GLY A 92 19.03 -11.03 20.09
C GLY A 92 18.05 -10.11 20.82
N THR A 93 17.67 -8.97 20.22
CA THR A 93 16.68 -8.02 20.74
C THR A 93 15.61 -7.72 19.69
N TYR A 94 14.39 -7.39 20.12
CA TYR A 94 13.30 -6.98 19.23
C TYR A 94 13.53 -5.58 18.64
N TRP A 95 14.28 -4.74 19.35
CA TRP A 95 14.57 -3.36 18.99
C TRP A 95 15.87 -2.94 19.66
N GLY A 96 16.87 -2.56 18.86
CA GLY A 96 18.13 -2.02 19.35
C GLY A 96 18.14 -0.52 19.12
N TRP A 97 18.08 0.29 20.17
CA TRP A 97 18.27 1.75 20.06
C TRP A 97 19.74 2.13 19.77
N ASP A 98 20.43 1.36 18.94
CA ASP A 98 21.86 1.55 18.67
C ASP A 98 22.04 2.80 17.77
N PRO A 99 22.97 3.75 18.07
CA PRO A 99 23.06 5.04 17.37
C PRO A 99 23.21 4.95 15.85
N LYS A 100 23.76 3.84 15.35
CA LYS A 100 23.89 3.50 13.92
C LYS A 100 22.56 3.15 13.23
N GLU A 101 21.50 2.82 13.98
CA GLU A 101 20.16 2.50 13.46
C GLU A 101 19.15 3.65 13.64
N MET A 102 19.51 4.68 14.43
CA MET A 102 18.67 5.85 14.71
C MET A 102 19.06 7.10 13.91
N TRP A 103 20.31 7.21 13.47
CA TRP A 103 20.87 8.40 12.81
C TRP A 103 21.55 8.09 11.47
N SER A 104 20.89 7.34 10.59
CA SER A 104 21.17 7.36 9.15
C SER A 104 19.94 7.79 8.37
#